data_AF-A0A537NLQ9-F1
#
_entry.id   AF-A0A537NLQ9-F1
#
_cell.length_a   1.000
_cell.length_b   1.000
_cell.length_c   1.000
_cell.angle_alpha   90.00
_cell.angle_beta   90.00
_cell.angle_gamma   90.00
#
_symmetry.space_group_name_H-M   'P 1'
#
loop_
_entity.id
_entity.type
_entity.pdbx_description
1 polymer ?
#
loop_
_entity_poly.entity_id
_entity_poly.type
_entity_poly.pdbx_seq_one_letter_code
_entity_poly.pdbx_strand_id
1 'polypeptide(L)' 'DGAAMPAEVGHYRRIVLLFDGEDAEALGAARERWAAAKADGFDVTYWQMDDHGRWQRQA' A
#
# COMPACT_ATOMS: atom_id res chain seq x y z
N ASP A 1 -4.21 14.57 1.40
CA ASP A 1 -2.76 14.85 1.52
C ASP A 1 -2.05 13.57 1.95
N GLY A 2 -1.00 13.12 1.27
CA GLY A 2 -0.40 11.81 1.52
C GLY A 2 0.96 11.63 0.81
N ALA A 3 1.81 10.75 1.33
CA ALA A 3 3.15 10.55 0.77
C ALA A 3 3.09 9.98 -0.66
N ALA A 4 3.92 10.56 -1.54
CA ALA A 4 4.16 10.00 -2.86
C ALA A 4 5.03 8.74 -2.76
N MET A 5 4.94 7.86 -3.76
CA MET A 5 5.94 6.81 -3.93
C MET A 5 7.31 7.47 -4.21
N PRO A 6 8.41 6.99 -3.61
CA PRO A 6 9.73 7.49 -3.97
C PRO A 6 10.02 7.17 -5.44
N ALA A 7 10.72 8.06 -6.14
CA ALA A 7 11.06 7.82 -7.55
C ALA A 7 11.95 6.58 -7.74
N GLU A 8 12.81 6.28 -6.76
CA GLU A 8 13.77 5.17 -6.78
C GLU A 8 13.23 3.95 -6.02
N VAL A 9 12.01 3.50 -6.32
CA VAL A 9 11.35 2.38 -5.60
C VAL A 9 12.21 1.11 -5.49
N GLY A 10 13.02 0.82 -6.52
CA GLY A 10 13.88 -0.38 -6.58
C GLY A 10 15.10 -0.35 -5.66
N HIS A 11 15.46 0.80 -5.07
CA HIS A 11 16.57 0.90 -4.12
C HIS A 11 16.16 0.50 -2.69
N TYR A 12 14.87 0.32 -2.44
CA TYR A 12 14.35 -0.07 -1.14
C TYR A 12 14.14 -1.59 -1.07
N ARG A 13 14.54 -2.19 0.05
CA ARG A 13 14.22 -3.60 0.33
C ARG A 13 12.72 -3.84 0.53
N ARG A 14 12.01 -2.83 1.04
CA ARG A 14 10.55 -2.84 1.26
C ARG A 14 10.04 -1.42 1.37
N ILE A 15 8.88 -1.16 0.77
CA ILE A 15 8.11 0.06 0.96
C ILE A 15 6.79 -0.36 1.62
N VAL A 16 6.37 0.39 2.64
CA VAL A 16 5.07 0.21 3.30
C VAL A 16 4.29 1.49 3.16
N LEU A 17 3.11 1.39 2.55
CA LEU A 17 2.17 2.49 2.41
C LEU A 17 1.06 2.31 3.45
N LEU A 18 0.97 3.25 4.38
CA LEU A 18 -0.09 3.30 5.37
C LEU A 18 -1.10 4.37 4.94
N PHE A 19 -2.38 4.03 4.98
CA PHE A 19 -3.46 4.92 4.58
C PHE A 19 -4.69 4.64 5.44
N ASP A 20 -5.61 5.61 5.52
CA ASP A 20 -6.89 5.44 6.18
C ASP A 20 -7.83 4.64 5.27
N GLY A 21 -8.32 3.49 5.76
CA GLY A 21 -9.22 2.61 5.01
C GLY A 21 -10.66 3.14 4.92
N GLU A 22 -11.04 4.11 5.75
CA GLU A 22 -12.36 4.75 5.73
C GLU A 22 -12.39 5.99 4.83
N ASP A 23 -11.23 6.48 4.38
CA ASP A 23 -11.10 7.56 3.41
C ASP A 23 -11.07 7.00 1.97
N ALA A 24 -12.11 7.30 1.20
CA ALA A 24 -12.25 6.85 -0.18
C ALA A 24 -11.17 7.41 -1.12
N GLU A 25 -10.66 8.62 -0.88
CA GLU A 25 -9.57 9.21 -1.67
C GLU A 25 -8.27 8.48 -1.38
N ALA A 26 -7.97 8.24 -0.10
CA ALA A 26 -6.79 7.50 0.32
C ALA A 26 -6.82 6.05 -0.21
N LEU A 27 -7.97 5.39 -0.17
CA LEU A 27 -8.18 4.05 -0.71
C LEU A 27 -7.98 4.01 -2.23
N GLY A 28 -8.51 5.00 -2.96
CA GLY A 28 -8.31 5.13 -4.40
C GLY A 28 -6.84 5.25 -4.76
N ALA A 29 -6.15 6.17 -4.09
CA ALA A 29 -4.74 6.42 -4.31
C ALA A 29 -3.86 5.21 -3.92
N ALA A 30 -4.23 4.43 -2.90
CA ALA A 30 -3.56 3.18 -2.55
C ALA A 30 -3.73 2.10 -3.63
N ARG A 31 -4.94 1.98 -4.22
CA ARG A 31 -5.22 1.04 -5.31
C ARG A 31 -4.43 1.36 -6.57
N GLU A 32 -4.25 2.63 -6.91
CA GLU A 32 -3.41 3.06 -8.03
C GLU A 32 -1.96 2.66 -7.83
N ARG A 33 -1.38 2.97 -6.66
CA ARG A 33 -0.01 2.58 -6.31
C ARG A 33 0.18 1.06 -6.30
N TRP A 34 -0.81 0.31 -5.81
CA TRP A 34 -0.82 -1.16 -5.84
C TRP A 34 -0.81 -1.71 -7.27
N ALA A 35 -1.63 -1.15 -8.16
CA ALA A 35 -1.68 -1.57 -9.55
C ALA A 35 -0.34 -1.30 -10.28
N ALA A 36 0.25 -0.12 -10.08
CA ALA A 36 1.54 0.23 -10.63
C ALA A 36 2.65 -0.71 -10.14
N ALA A 37 2.76 -0.93 -8.83
CA ALA A 37 3.79 -1.82 -8.27
C ALA A 37 3.67 -3.26 -8.77
N LYS A 38 2.46 -3.77 -8.97
CA LYS A 38 2.25 -5.08 -9.62
C LYS A 38 2.70 -5.10 -11.07
N ALA A 39 2.38 -4.05 -11.83
CA ALA A 39 2.76 -3.94 -13.24
C ALA A 39 4.30 -3.87 -13.39
N ASP A 40 4.98 -3.25 -12.43
CA ASP A 40 6.44 -3.19 -12.35
C ASP A 40 7.09 -4.50 -11.86
N GLY A 41 6.29 -5.52 -11.51
CA GLY A 41 6.76 -6.85 -11.13
C GLY A 41 7.21 -7.00 -9.67
N PHE A 42 6.87 -6.04 -8.80
CA PHE A 42 7.17 -6.16 -7.37
C PHE A 42 6.27 -7.18 -6.66
N ASP A 43 6.81 -7.80 -5.62
CA ASP A 43 6.01 -8.56 -4.65
C ASP A 43 5.19 -7.59 -3.80
N VAL A 44 3.87 -7.64 -3.93
CA VAL A 44 2.94 -6.75 -3.22
C VAL A 44 2.06 -7.55 -2.26
N THR A 45 1.85 -7.00 -1.07
CA THR A 45 0.98 -7.63 -0.06
C THR A 45 0.09 -6.58 0.59
N TYR A 46 -1.19 -6.92 0.80
CA TYR A 46 -2.17 -6.04 1.43
C TYR A 46 -2.44 -6.53 2.85
N TRP A 47 -2.36 -5.60 3.79
CA TRP A 47 -2.57 -5.86 5.21
C TRP A 47 -3.64 -4.92 5.76
N GLN A 48 -4.47 -5.45 6.65
CA GLN A 48 -5.52 -4.68 7.34
C GLN A 48 -5.58 -5.11 8.80
N MET A 49 -5.88 -4.17 9.70
CA MET A 49 -6.17 -4.49 11.10
C MET A 49 -7.52 -5.19 11.23
N ASP A 50 -7.58 -6.24 12.04
CA ASP A 50 -8.85 -6.83 12.48
C ASP A 50 -9.53 -5.97 13.56
N ASP A 51 -10.73 -6.37 13.99
CA ASP A 51 -11.52 -5.69 15.03
C ASP A 51 -10.81 -5.64 16.40
N HIS A 52 -9.73 -6.42 16.57
CA HIS A 52 -8.88 -6.44 17.76
C HIS A 52 -7.54 -5.69 17.55
N GLY A 53 -7.39 -4.99 16.42
CA GLY A 53 -6.23 -4.19 16.08
C GLY A 53 -5.01 -4.99 15.60
N ARG A 54 -5.15 -6.28 15.28
CA ARG A 54 -4.05 -7.10 14.77
C ARG A 54 -3.99 -7.02 13.25
N TRP A 55 -2.80 -6.83 12.70
CA TRP A 55 -2.58 -6.83 11.26
C TRP A 55 -2.69 -8.24 10.67
N GLN A 56 -3.51 -8.38 9.63
CA GLN A 56 -3.71 -9.61 8.88
C GLN A 56 -3.45 -9.37 7.39
N ARG A 57 -2.71 -10.29 6.75
CA ARG A 57 -2.51 -10.26 5.30
C ARG A 57 -3.79 -10.73 4.61
N GLN A 58 -4.33 -9.90 3.74
CA GLN A 58 -5.55 -10.17 2.97
C GLN A 58 -5.22 -10.61 1.54
N ALA A 59 -4.09 -10.16 0.98
CA ALA A 59 -3.57 -10.56 -0.34
C ALA A 59 -2.04 -10.50 -0.35
#